data_AF-A0A952RIW4-F1
#
_entry.id   AF-A0A952RIW4-F1
#
_cell.length_a   1.000
_cell.length_b   1.000
_cell.length_c   1.000
_cell.angle_alpha   90.00
_cell.angle_beta   90.00
_cell.angle_gamma   90.00
#
_symmetry.space_group_name_H-M   'P 1'
#
loop_
_entity.id
_entity.type
_entity.pdbx_description
1 polymer ?
#
loop_
_entity_poly.entity_id
_entity_poly.type
_entity_poly.pdbx_seq_one_letter_code
_entity_poly.pdbx_strand_id
1 'polypeptide(L)'
;MTVRLSVLRRGTQVEIEGPEAFVTSTFESLRDLFDKPNVKDDSADEPPTNDGEKAGEEGSRVSLKTFLEQKKPQNSYEAIACVLYHHQKFREQSELNSDEIRKALLQGRVKPPGNMTQTLTDCRRRYAYIEPGTKKGLWKLSHDGEVTVDLDLPREK
;
A
#
# COMPACT_ATOMS: atom_id res chain seq x y z
N MET A 1 -29.40 -17.43 -21.99
CA MET A 1 -28.07 -17.72 -22.56
C MET A 1 -27.04 -17.05 -21.67
N THR A 2 -26.03 -17.78 -21.20
CA THR A 2 -24.88 -17.20 -20.51
C THR A 2 -23.81 -16.87 -21.54
N VAL A 3 -23.19 -15.71 -21.38
CA VAL A 3 -22.15 -15.20 -22.26
C VAL A 3 -20.88 -15.09 -21.43
N ARG A 4 -19.75 -15.44 -22.05
CA ARG A 4 -18.42 -15.35 -21.44
C ARG A 4 -17.59 -14.38 -22.25
N LEU A 5 -17.01 -13.39 -21.59
CA LEU A 5 -16.21 -12.35 -22.23
C LEU A 5 -14.84 -12.29 -21.52
N SER A 6 -13.77 -12.38 -22.30
CA SER A 6 -12.39 -12.32 -21.81
C SER A 6 -11.70 -11.09 -22.41
N VAL A 7 -11.22 -10.19 -21.55
CA VAL A 7 -10.49 -8.97 -21.95
C VAL A 7 -9.03 -9.07 -21.50
N LEU A 8 -8.09 -8.79 -22.39
CA LEU A 8 -6.66 -8.76 -22.12
C LEU A 8 -6.12 -7.33 -22.30
N ARG A 9 -5.55 -6.72 -21.25
CA ARG A 9 -4.90 -5.41 -21.35
C ARG A 9 -3.68 -5.32 -20.44
N ARG A 10 -2.52 -4.91 -20.98
CA ARG A 10 -1.26 -4.68 -20.25
C ARG A 10 -0.86 -5.82 -19.28
N GLY A 11 -1.10 -7.07 -19.69
CA GLY A 11 -0.75 -8.26 -18.89
C GLY A 11 -1.79 -8.71 -17.87
N THR A 12 -2.93 -8.02 -17.74
CA THR A 12 -4.05 -8.46 -16.90
C THR A 12 -5.16 -9.05 -17.77
N GLN A 13 -5.57 -10.29 -17.46
CA GLN A 13 -6.71 -10.96 -18.08
C GLN A 13 -7.90 -10.90 -17.13
N VAL A 14 -9.02 -10.36 -17.60
CA VAL A 14 -10.29 -10.31 -16.86
C VAL A 14 -11.30 -11.16 -17.60
N GLU A 15 -11.95 -12.06 -16.89
CA GLU A 15 -12.99 -12.95 -17.43
C GLU A 15 -14.30 -12.72 -16.69
N ILE A 16 -15.36 -12.53 -17.46
CA ILE A 16 -16.71 -12.26 -16.97
C ILE A 16 -17.64 -13.29 -17.59
N GLU A 17 -18.30 -14.07 -16.75
CA GLU A 17 -19.31 -15.03 -17.16
C GLU A 17 -20.64 -14.71 -16.49
N GLY A 18 -21.71 -14.62 -17.27
CA GLY A 18 -23.03 -14.37 -16.73
C GLY A 18 -24.10 -14.16 -17.79
N PRO A 19 -25.31 -13.75 -17.37
CA PRO A 19 -26.36 -13.33 -18.30
C PRO A 19 -25.88 -12.17 -19.18
N GLU A 20 -26.29 -12.14 -20.44
CA GLU A 20 -25.85 -11.12 -21.41
C GLU A 20 -25.99 -9.68 -20.90
N ALA A 21 -27.11 -9.38 -20.22
CA ALA A 21 -27.35 -8.06 -19.60
C ALA A 21 -26.30 -7.71 -18.53
N PHE A 22 -25.84 -8.69 -17.76
CA PHE A 22 -24.80 -8.52 -16.74
C PHE A 22 -23.43 -8.32 -17.35
N VAL A 23 -23.08 -9.14 -18.35
CA VAL A 23 -21.78 -9.08 -19.03
C VAL A 23 -21.60 -7.74 -19.73
N THR A 24 -22.62 -7.26 -20.43
CA THR A 24 -22.57 -5.97 -21.14
C THR A 24 -22.47 -4.79 -20.17
N SER A 25 -23.28 -4.76 -19.10
CA SER A 25 -23.22 -3.70 -18.09
C SER A 25 -21.88 -3.65 -17.36
N THR A 26 -21.33 -4.83 -17.03
CA THR A 26 -20.02 -4.95 -16.36
C THR A 26 -18.90 -4.51 -17.31
N PHE A 27 -18.99 -4.88 -18.59
CA PHE A 27 -18.02 -4.48 -19.61
C PHE A 27 -18.02 -2.96 -19.84
N GLU A 28 -19.18 -2.30 -19.92
CA GLU A 28 -19.26 -0.85 -20.07
C GLU A 28 -18.65 -0.12 -18.86
N SER A 29 -18.92 -0.60 -17.65
CA SER A 29 -18.34 -0.05 -16.41
C SER A 29 -16.82 -0.23 -16.36
N LEU A 30 -16.32 -1.39 -16.78
CA LEU A 30 -14.89 -1.67 -16.88
C LEU A 30 -14.23 -0.87 -18.00
N ARG A 31 -14.93 -0.64 -19.12
CA ARG A 31 -14.41 0.15 -20.23
C ARG A 31 -14.07 1.58 -19.80
N ASP A 32 -14.91 2.23 -18.99
CA ASP A 32 -14.63 3.60 -18.50
C ASP A 32 -13.37 3.65 -17.61
N LEU A 33 -13.14 2.60 -16.82
CA LEU A 33 -11.91 2.41 -16.04
C LEU A 33 -10.68 2.21 -16.93
N PHE A 34 -10.84 1.58 -18.09
CA PHE A 34 -9.75 1.35 -19.03
C PHE A 34 -9.51 2.53 -20.00
N ASP A 35 -10.52 3.30 -20.38
CA ASP A 35 -10.40 4.33 -21.42
C ASP A 35 -9.82 5.66 -20.92
N LYS A 36 -9.87 5.94 -19.60
CA LYS A 36 -9.28 7.18 -19.06
C LYS A 36 -7.76 7.23 -19.29
N PRO A 37 -7.25 8.12 -20.15
CA PRO A 37 -5.84 8.43 -20.19
C PRO A 37 -5.54 9.29 -18.95
N ASN A 38 -4.81 8.75 -17.99
CA ASN A 38 -4.25 9.57 -16.91
C ASN A 38 -3.12 10.42 -17.52
N VAL A 39 -3.50 11.55 -18.11
CA VAL A 39 -2.56 12.60 -18.53
C VAL A 39 -2.04 13.28 -17.27
N LYS A 40 -0.84 12.88 -16.85
CA LYS A 40 0.18 13.80 -16.33
C LYS A 40 1.52 13.41 -16.95
N ASP A 41 1.66 13.81 -18.21
CA ASP A 41 2.94 14.24 -18.75
C ASP A 41 3.21 15.61 -18.13
N ASP A 42 4.27 15.72 -17.33
CA ASP A 42 4.99 16.97 -17.17
C ASP A 42 6.47 16.59 -17.11
N SER A 43 7.08 16.72 -18.29
CA SER A 43 8.50 16.53 -18.52
C SER A 43 9.29 17.63 -17.80
N ALA A 44 10.19 17.24 -16.90
CA ALA A 44 11.40 18.00 -16.61
C ALA A 44 12.59 17.04 -16.54
N ASP A 45 13.40 17.18 -17.56
CA ASP A 45 14.72 16.61 -17.85
C ASP A 45 15.64 16.59 -16.61
N GLU A 46 16.27 15.43 -16.31
CA GLU A 46 17.71 15.27 -15.96
C GLU A 46 18.03 13.81 -15.50
N PRO A 47 19.29 13.34 -15.61
CA PRO A 47 19.67 12.09 -16.27
C PRO A 47 19.67 10.81 -15.40
N PRO A 48 19.81 9.61 -16.01
CA PRO A 48 19.77 8.35 -15.29
C PRO A 48 21.11 8.08 -14.60
N THR A 49 21.11 8.00 -13.27
CA THR A 49 22.14 7.25 -12.54
C THR A 49 21.54 5.93 -12.06
N ASN A 50 21.99 4.92 -12.78
CA ASN A 50 21.78 3.50 -12.58
C ASN A 50 22.58 3.06 -11.35
N ASP A 51 21.89 2.59 -10.30
CA ASP A 51 22.47 1.68 -9.31
C ASP A 51 21.37 0.76 -8.76
N GLY A 52 21.32 -0.44 -9.34
CA GLY A 52 21.59 -1.61 -8.52
C GLY A 52 20.46 -2.14 -7.62
N GLU A 53 19.51 -2.79 -8.27
CA GLU A 53 19.22 -4.22 -8.03
C GLU A 53 18.23 -4.67 -6.93
N LYS A 54 17.19 -5.36 -7.46
CA LYS A 54 16.38 -6.47 -6.90
C LYS A 54 15.44 -6.18 -5.71
N ALA A 55 14.15 -6.13 -6.03
CA ALA A 55 13.26 -7.28 -5.82
C ALA A 55 11.99 -7.09 -6.64
N GLY A 56 11.85 -7.90 -7.70
CA GLY A 56 10.54 -8.17 -8.26
C GLY A 56 9.74 -9.00 -7.28
N GLU A 57 8.45 -8.69 -7.15
CA GLU A 57 7.41 -9.69 -6.95
C GLU A 57 6.11 -9.09 -7.46
N GLU A 58 5.62 -9.73 -8.52
CA GLU A 58 4.37 -9.52 -9.22
C GLU A 58 3.14 -9.65 -8.31
N GLY A 59 2.04 -9.03 -8.76
CA GLY A 59 0.70 -9.35 -8.29
C GLY A 59 0.02 -8.20 -7.57
N SER A 60 -0.46 -7.21 -8.31
CA SER A 60 -1.55 -6.31 -7.90
C SER A 60 -1.49 -5.68 -6.50
N ARG A 61 -0.27 -5.47 -5.96
CA ARG A 61 -0.06 -4.83 -4.67
C ARG A 61 0.02 -3.33 -4.88
N VAL A 62 -0.91 -2.57 -4.28
CA VAL A 62 -0.78 -1.12 -4.16
C VAL A 62 0.64 -0.83 -3.67
N SER A 63 1.44 -0.09 -4.43
CA SER A 63 2.80 0.23 -4.03
C SER A 63 2.78 0.96 -2.70
N LEU A 64 3.62 0.54 -1.74
CA LEU A 64 3.71 1.15 -0.41
C LEU A 64 3.88 2.67 -0.49
N LYS A 65 4.66 3.13 -1.48
CA LYS A 65 4.82 4.54 -1.84
C LYS A 65 3.46 5.22 -2.12
N THR A 66 2.66 4.67 -3.02
CA THR A 66 1.34 5.22 -3.38
C THR A 66 0.39 5.23 -2.19
N PHE A 67 0.43 4.19 -1.34
CA PHE A 67 -0.39 4.14 -0.13
C PHE A 67 -0.02 5.25 0.87
N LEU A 68 1.28 5.46 1.11
CA LEU A 68 1.77 6.51 2.00
C LEU A 68 1.50 7.92 1.42
N GLU A 69 1.61 8.10 0.10
CA GLU A 69 1.26 9.36 -0.58
C GLU A 69 -0.23 9.69 -0.49
N GLN A 70 -1.10 8.67 -0.51
CA GLN A 70 -2.55 8.86 -0.34
C GLN A 70 -2.92 9.20 1.10
N LYS A 71 -2.37 8.45 2.07
CA LYS A 71 -2.69 8.63 3.49
C LYS A 71 -1.98 9.83 4.13
N LYS A 72 -0.88 10.33 3.53
CA LYS A 72 -0.09 11.50 3.97
C LYS A 72 0.20 11.50 5.48
N PRO A 73 0.95 10.52 6.00
CA PRO A 73 1.32 10.51 7.41
C PRO A 73 2.13 11.77 7.75
N GLN A 74 1.74 12.47 8.81
CA GLN A 74 2.43 13.69 9.26
C GLN A 74 3.64 13.37 10.13
N ASN A 75 3.58 12.24 10.84
CA ASN A 75 4.61 11.84 11.80
C ASN A 75 5.19 10.45 11.48
N SER A 76 6.40 10.18 11.96
CA SER A 76 7.02 8.86 11.83
C SER A 76 6.18 7.74 12.46
N TYR A 77 5.42 8.04 13.51
CA TYR A 77 4.52 7.08 14.18
C TYR A 77 3.37 6.64 13.28
N GLU A 78 2.74 7.59 12.58
CA GLU A 78 1.67 7.32 11.61
C GLU A 78 2.22 6.59 10.38
N ALA A 79 3.42 6.96 9.93
CA ALA A 79 4.06 6.24 8.83
C ALA A 79 4.32 4.77 9.19
N ILE A 80 4.75 4.49 10.42
CA ILE A 80 4.91 3.12 10.94
C ILE A 80 3.57 2.37 10.95
N ALA A 81 2.50 3.00 11.43
CA ALA A 81 1.17 2.42 11.43
C ALA A 81 0.69 2.09 10.00
N CYS A 82 0.88 3.02 9.06
CA CYS A 82 0.53 2.83 7.65
C CYS A 82 1.32 1.68 7.02
N VAL A 83 2.62 1.57 7.32
CA VAL A 83 3.47 0.47 6.85
C VAL A 83 2.95 -0.88 7.36
N LEU A 84 2.67 -0.98 8.66
CA LEU A 84 2.17 -2.21 9.26
C LEU A 84 0.79 -2.59 8.70
N TYR A 85 -0.12 -1.62 8.55
CA TYR A 85 -1.43 -1.83 7.91
C TYR A 85 -1.28 -2.35 6.48
N HIS A 86 -0.38 -1.74 5.70
CA HIS A 86 -0.14 -2.16 4.33
C HIS A 86 0.38 -3.60 4.25
N HIS A 87 1.36 -3.96 5.07
CA HIS A 87 1.88 -5.33 5.11
C HIS A 87 0.84 -6.35 5.58
N GLN A 88 0.00 -5.97 6.55
CA GLN A 88 -1.08 -6.83 7.04
C GLN A 88 -2.12 -7.10 5.95
N LYS A 89 -2.56 -6.08 5.21
CA LYS A 89 -3.62 -6.20 4.19
C LYS A 89 -3.14 -6.75 2.84
N PHE A 90 -1.95 -6.35 2.38
CA PHE A 90 -1.48 -6.66 1.02
C PHE A 90 -0.42 -7.77 0.97
N ARG A 91 0.25 -8.05 2.09
CA ARG A 91 1.29 -9.09 2.16
C ARG A 91 0.94 -10.24 3.08
N GLU A 92 -0.22 -10.19 3.74
CA GLU A 92 -0.66 -11.16 4.76
C GLU A 92 0.37 -11.30 5.91
N GLN A 93 1.26 -10.31 6.05
CA GLN A 93 2.28 -10.25 7.10
C GLN A 93 1.79 -9.34 8.21
N SER A 94 1.26 -9.95 9.27
CA SER A 94 0.68 -9.22 10.40
C SER A 94 1.73 -8.74 11.42
N GLU A 95 2.94 -9.30 11.37
CA GLU A 95 4.03 -8.98 12.29
C GLU A 95 5.29 -8.64 11.49
N LEU A 96 5.97 -7.56 11.88
CA LEU A 96 7.23 -7.12 11.26
C LEU A 96 8.30 -6.87 12.31
N ASN A 97 9.55 -7.11 11.95
CA ASN A 97 10.69 -6.70 12.75
C ASN A 97 11.05 -5.22 12.48
N SER A 98 11.84 -4.64 13.39
CA SER A 98 12.28 -3.24 13.32
C SER A 98 13.02 -2.91 12.02
N ASP A 99 13.87 -3.83 11.53
CA ASP A 99 14.59 -3.69 10.27
C ASP A 99 13.68 -3.72 9.04
N GLU A 100 12.62 -4.53 9.08
CA GLU A 100 11.66 -4.63 7.99
C GLU A 100 10.82 -3.36 7.89
N ILE A 101 10.36 -2.84 9.03
CA ILE A 101 9.64 -1.57 9.08
C ILE A 101 10.55 -0.44 8.57
N ARG A 102 11.83 -0.43 8.95
CA ARG A 102 12.80 0.56 8.44
C ARG A 102 12.95 0.49 6.92
N LYS A 103 13.09 -0.71 6.37
CA LYS A 103 13.17 -0.93 4.91
C LYS A 103 11.89 -0.48 4.21
N ALA A 104 10.73 -0.80 4.77
CA ALA A 104 9.45 -0.38 4.23
C ALA A 104 9.29 1.15 4.26
N LEU A 105 9.69 1.84 5.33
CA LEU A 105 9.70 3.31 5.37
C LEU A 105 10.57 3.91 4.26
N LEU A 106 11.76 3.34 4.03
CA LEU A 106 12.64 3.75 2.92
C LEU A 106 12.00 3.51 1.55
N GLN A 107 11.36 2.36 1.34
CA GLN A 107 10.59 2.08 0.12
C GLN A 107 9.44 3.07 -0.09
N GLY A 108 8.84 3.54 1.00
CA GLY A 108 7.83 4.58 1.03
C GLY A 108 8.35 6.01 0.82
N ARG A 109 9.67 6.20 0.63
CA ARG A 109 10.33 7.52 0.64
C ARG A 109 10.11 8.33 1.93
N VAL A 110 9.81 7.67 3.04
CA VAL A 110 9.70 8.29 4.35
C VAL A 110 11.04 8.16 5.06
N LYS A 111 11.54 9.26 5.62
CA LYS A 111 12.80 9.25 6.38
C LYS A 111 12.63 8.38 7.63
N PRO A 112 13.38 7.26 7.75
CA PRO A 112 13.29 6.44 8.95
C PRO A 112 13.88 7.19 10.15
N PRO A 113 13.36 6.97 11.36
CA PRO A 113 13.95 7.51 12.57
C PRO A 113 15.34 6.91 12.81
N GLY A 114 16.23 7.67 13.43
CA GLY A 114 17.58 7.19 13.77
C GLY A 114 17.54 6.02 14.76
N ASN A 115 16.66 6.09 15.76
CA ASN A 115 16.47 5.05 16.77
C ASN A 115 15.12 4.35 16.58
N MET A 116 15.11 3.28 15.79
CA MET A 116 13.87 2.56 15.46
C MET A 116 13.22 1.94 16.69
N THR A 117 14.00 1.25 17.53
CA THR A 117 13.50 0.58 18.75
C THR A 117 12.85 1.56 19.73
N GLN A 118 13.46 2.72 19.90
CA GLN A 118 12.92 3.77 20.76
C GLN A 118 11.64 4.36 20.14
N THR A 119 11.65 4.64 18.84
CA THR A 119 10.48 5.17 18.13
C THR A 119 9.29 4.21 18.19
N LEU A 120 9.52 2.91 18.03
CA LEU A 120 8.47 1.89 18.17
C LEU A 120 7.93 1.83 19.61
N THR A 121 8.82 1.91 20.60
CA THR A 121 8.42 1.94 22.01
C THR A 121 7.59 3.19 22.34
N ASP A 122 8.01 4.36 21.86
CA ASP A 122 7.25 5.61 22.00
C ASP A 122 5.92 5.55 21.23
N CYS A 123 5.91 4.99 20.02
CA CYS A 123 4.70 4.81 19.20
C CYS A 123 3.62 4.06 19.97
N ARG A 124 4.00 2.91 20.55
CA ARG A 124 3.11 2.12 21.40
C ARG A 124 2.65 2.90 22.62
N ARG A 125 3.56 3.57 23.34
CA ARG A 125 3.24 4.23 24.60
C ARG A 125 2.37 5.48 24.46
N ARG A 126 2.59 6.27 23.41
CA ARG A 126 1.93 7.57 23.22
C ARG A 126 0.65 7.49 22.42
N TYR A 127 0.62 6.62 21.41
CA TYR A 127 -0.47 6.57 20.43
C TYR A 127 -1.17 5.21 20.36
N ALA A 128 -0.62 4.17 21.00
CA ALA A 128 -1.17 2.81 20.96
C ALA A 128 -1.38 2.22 19.54
N TYR A 129 -0.75 2.79 18.51
CA TYR A 129 -0.89 2.33 17.12
C TYR A 129 -0.33 0.92 16.88
N ILE A 130 0.65 0.51 17.69
CA ILE A 130 1.35 -0.76 17.53
C ILE A 130 1.42 -1.52 18.85
N GLU A 131 1.50 -2.83 18.73
CA GLU A 131 1.64 -3.76 19.84
C GLU A 131 2.88 -4.66 19.64
N PRO A 132 3.45 -5.20 20.74
CA PRO A 132 4.42 -6.27 20.60
C PRO A 132 3.76 -7.50 19.95
N GLY A 133 4.46 -8.09 18.99
CA GLY A 133 4.05 -9.33 18.35
C GLY A 133 4.30 -10.55 19.22
N THR A 134 4.10 -11.71 18.62
CA THR A 134 4.21 -13.03 19.25
C THR A 134 5.64 -13.31 19.74
N LYS A 135 6.65 -12.82 19.01
CA LYS A 135 8.07 -12.98 19.37
C LYS A 135 8.70 -11.66 19.77
N LYS A 136 9.70 -11.75 20.65
CA LYS A 136 10.52 -10.60 21.06
C LYS A 136 11.14 -9.92 19.84
N GLY A 137 10.88 -8.63 19.68
CA GLY A 137 11.39 -7.82 18.57
C GLY A 137 10.44 -7.69 17.39
N LEU A 138 9.38 -8.51 17.33
CA LEU A 138 8.31 -8.33 16.36
C LEU A 138 7.28 -7.34 16.87
N TRP A 139 6.70 -6.61 15.94
CA TRP A 139 5.67 -5.61 16.16
C TRP A 139 4.51 -5.87 15.22
N LYS A 140 3.30 -5.71 15.74
CA LYS A 140 2.05 -5.85 15.00
C LYS A 140 1.25 -4.57 15.09
N LEU A 141 0.35 -4.37 14.12
CA LEU A 141 -0.60 -3.29 14.18
C LEU A 141 -1.61 -3.55 15.32
N SER A 142 -1.92 -2.51 16.10
CA SER A 142 -3.02 -2.55 17.07
C SER A 142 -4.35 -2.31 16.38
N HIS A 143 -5.45 -2.68 17.03
CA HIS A 143 -6.80 -2.32 16.56
C HIS A 143 -6.96 -0.80 16.41
N ASP A 144 -6.50 -0.02 17.38
CA ASP A 144 -6.56 1.45 17.32
C ASP A 144 -5.73 2.02 16.16
N GLY A 145 -4.58 1.40 15.88
CA GLY A 145 -3.73 1.75 14.75
C GLY A 145 -4.41 1.46 13.41
N GLU A 146 -5.11 0.34 13.30
CA GLU A 146 -5.89 -0.01 12.13
C GLU A 146 -6.99 1.01 11.87
N VAL A 147 -7.79 1.32 12.90
CA VAL A 147 -8.87 2.31 12.82
C VAL A 147 -8.33 3.68 12.44
N THR A 148 -7.20 4.08 13.02
CA THR A 148 -6.54 5.36 12.71
C THR A 148 -6.14 5.43 11.25
N VAL A 149 -5.46 4.40 10.73
CA VAL A 149 -5.03 4.37 9.32
C VAL A 149 -6.22 4.32 8.37
N ASP A 150 -7.28 3.60 8.72
CA ASP A 150 -8.42 3.38 7.85
C ASP A 150 -9.35 4.60 7.78
N LEU A 151 -9.78 5.10 8.95
CA LEU A 151 -10.81 6.13 9.09
C LEU A 151 -10.26 7.55 9.27
N ASP A 152 -9.09 7.67 9.89
CA ASP A 152 -8.59 8.94 10.44
C ASP A 152 -7.50 9.56 9.55
N LEU A 153 -6.86 8.76 8.68
CA LEU A 153 -5.96 9.24 7.62
C LEU A 153 -6.62 9.17 6.23
N PRO A 154 -6.42 10.19 5.36
CA PRO A 154 -5.61 11.39 5.57
C PRO A 154 -6.32 12.42 6.45
N ARG A 155 -5.60 12.99 7.44
CA ARG A 155 -6.08 14.14 8.21
C ARG A 155 -6.05 15.36 7.31
N GLU A 156 -7.18 15.70 6.71
CA GLU A 156 -7.35 17.00 6.07
C GLU A 156 -7.12 18.09 7.11
N LYS A 157 -6.28 19.06 6.76
CA LYS A 157 -5.80 20.13 7.64
C LYS A 157 -6.43 21.44 7.23
#